data_AF-A0A6A9QK14-F1
#
_entry.id   AF-A0A6A9QK14-F1
#
_cell.length_a   1.000
_cell.length_b   1.000
_cell.length_c   1.000
_cell.angle_alpha   90.00
_cell.angle_beta   90.00
_cell.angle_gamma   90.00
#
_symmetry.space_group_name_H-M   'P 1'
#
loop_
_entity.id
_entity.type
_entity.pdbx_description
1 polymer ?
#
loop_
_entity_poly.entity_id
_entity_poly.type
_entity_poly.pdbx_seq_one_letter_code
_entity_poly.pdbx_strand_id
1 'polypeptide(L)'
;MNSAYINRNKGTGEELKLELTLLASSFIALVSLLTLRYLSLLDLPLALTFVIKAPQVKSYIRDRRVAFTFLVTSFASFLSLSYLFGFFTGNTPSPAFGLFPVYLFPFDLISIVAGITGSSNFSVVFGLGLLTVVLYKMKEIKKLSNRVRMGLMLLAYFVYSTYIPDFSPISSSVQYIPYMWFNGLGTYGGIEPSLLVGILGTFAVTSAISYMFGSRQICSVTCTAPYMLQGPFMDSMKRYNRTSTLGRKTLTSRLATWYKAIMWATWSSLLAAAILSYLNYLGVTDVSILGNDPTVFYVILYFNFLWYVQFLLMPYFGNYACVNHGICTWGSFNQLFGYLGPFKLKVKDPSTCLTCKTVDCAKACPVGLTDMRSSFIKKGEFKSFKCIGVGECIDDCPHDNIFIYDIRNVVKERLGFNKI
;
A
#
# COMPACT_ATOMS: atom_id res chain seq x y z
N MET A 1 30.82 -20.03 1.87
CA MET A 1 29.50 -19.46 1.51
C MET A 1 28.81 -18.66 2.64
N ASN A 2 29.54 -18.12 3.64
CA ASN A 2 28.94 -17.42 4.80
C ASN A 2 29.07 -15.87 4.79
N SER A 3 29.58 -15.26 3.72
CA SER A 3 29.82 -13.79 3.68
C SER A 3 28.62 -12.98 3.13
N ALA A 4 27.84 -13.54 2.19
CA ALA A 4 26.75 -12.79 1.54
C ALA A 4 25.50 -12.59 2.42
N TYR A 5 25.30 -13.43 3.44
CA TYR A 5 24.09 -13.38 4.27
C TYR A 5 24.19 -12.41 5.46
N ILE A 6 25.40 -12.13 5.94
CA ILE A 6 25.63 -11.21 7.07
C ILE A 6 25.47 -9.73 6.63
N ASN A 7 25.67 -9.42 5.34
CA ASN A 7 25.58 -8.04 4.86
C ASN A 7 24.17 -7.52 4.58
N ARG A 8 23.14 -8.37 4.43
CA ARG A 8 21.75 -7.91 4.20
C ARG A 8 21.04 -7.35 5.45
N ASN A 9 21.55 -7.67 6.64
CA ASN A 9 21.05 -7.17 7.92
C ASN A 9 21.95 -6.08 8.53
N LYS A 10 23.02 -5.68 7.85
CA LYS A 10 23.62 -4.38 8.15
C LYS A 10 22.59 -3.38 7.67
N GLY A 11 21.79 -2.87 8.61
CA GLY A 11 21.21 -1.55 8.48
C GLY A 11 22.37 -0.57 8.36
N THR A 12 23.00 -0.56 7.18
CA THR A 12 23.93 0.46 6.77
C THR A 12 23.09 1.72 6.92
N GLY A 13 23.51 2.64 7.78
CA GLY A 13 22.78 3.90 7.97
C GLY A 13 22.56 4.69 6.67
N GLU A 14 23.00 4.19 5.52
CA GLU A 14 22.76 4.68 4.17
C GLU A 14 21.28 4.73 3.78
N GLU A 15 20.46 3.76 4.15
CA GLU A 15 19.01 3.82 3.89
C GLU A 15 18.35 4.94 4.69
N LEU A 16 18.77 5.06 5.96
CA LEU A 16 18.32 6.14 6.83
C LEU A 16 18.86 7.49 6.36
N LYS A 17 20.10 7.53 5.84
CA LYS A 17 20.67 8.74 5.22
C LYS A 17 19.84 9.12 4.00
N LEU A 18 19.48 8.20 3.12
CA LEU A 18 18.66 8.49 1.95
C LEU A 18 17.28 9.05 2.35
N GLU A 19 16.62 8.47 3.34
CA GLU A 19 15.34 9.00 3.84
C GLU A 19 15.50 10.32 4.58
N LEU A 20 16.52 10.48 5.44
CA LEU A 20 16.86 11.76 6.05
C LEU A 20 17.22 12.81 5.00
N THR A 21 17.76 12.40 3.86
CA THR A 21 18.10 13.29 2.75
C THR A 21 16.84 13.72 2.01
N LEU A 22 15.90 12.80 1.78
CA LEU A 22 14.58 13.13 1.22
C LEU A 22 13.78 14.01 2.19
N LEU A 23 13.89 13.78 3.50
CA LEU A 23 13.26 14.62 4.53
C LEU A 23 13.92 15.98 4.65
N ALA A 24 15.25 16.02 4.65
CA ALA A 24 16.02 17.25 4.70
C ALA A 24 15.86 18.04 3.41
N SER A 25 15.83 17.42 2.23
CA SER A 25 15.57 18.12 0.97
C SER A 25 14.14 18.64 0.91
N SER A 26 13.16 17.88 1.41
CA SER A 26 11.77 18.34 1.51
C SER A 26 11.61 19.49 2.51
N PHE A 27 12.33 19.43 3.65
CA PHE A 27 12.34 20.47 4.67
C PHE A 27 13.12 21.71 4.24
N ILE A 28 14.24 21.55 3.54
CA ILE A 28 15.02 22.66 2.96
C ILE A 28 14.21 23.31 1.84
N ALA A 29 13.59 22.53 0.94
CA ALA A 29 12.67 23.09 -0.06
C ALA A 29 11.52 23.87 0.60
N LEU A 30 10.95 23.36 1.71
CA LEU A 30 9.94 24.05 2.51
C LEU A 30 10.45 25.38 3.09
N VAL A 31 11.64 25.39 3.69
CA VAL A 31 12.24 26.58 4.32
C VAL A 31 12.71 27.61 3.29
N SER A 32 13.34 27.16 2.20
CA SER A 32 13.80 28.02 1.09
C SER A 32 12.61 28.69 0.39
N LEU A 33 11.47 28.01 0.26
CA LEU A 33 10.22 28.60 -0.24
C LEU A 33 9.56 29.59 0.73
N LEU A 34 9.64 29.36 2.05
CA LEU A 34 9.11 30.25 3.08
C LEU A 34 9.94 31.54 3.24
N THR A 35 11.23 31.50 2.89
CA THR A 35 12.14 32.62 3.15
C THR A 35 12.54 33.41 1.89
N LEU A 36 12.66 32.79 0.70
CA LEU A 36 13.11 33.49 -0.51
C LEU A 36 12.51 32.88 -1.80
N ARG A 37 11.70 33.67 -2.54
CA ARG A 37 10.96 33.29 -3.77
C ARG A 37 11.80 32.76 -4.97
N TYR A 38 13.13 32.70 -4.92
CA TYR A 38 13.96 32.54 -6.13
C TYR A 38 15.18 31.60 -6.06
N LEU A 39 15.37 30.79 -5.01
CA LEU A 39 16.60 29.99 -4.84
C LEU A 39 16.44 28.46 -4.96
N SER A 40 15.47 28.00 -5.76
CA SER A 40 15.16 26.58 -5.97
C SER A 40 16.28 25.74 -6.63
N LEU A 41 17.35 26.35 -7.14
CA LEU A 41 18.47 25.64 -7.78
C LEU A 41 19.71 25.44 -6.87
N LEU A 42 19.79 26.13 -5.73
CA LEU A 42 20.92 26.04 -4.79
C LEU A 42 20.66 25.11 -3.59
N ASP A 43 19.45 24.53 -3.48
CA ASP A 43 19.04 23.66 -2.36
C ASP A 43 19.53 22.20 -2.49
N LEU A 44 19.85 21.75 -3.70
CA LEU A 44 20.41 20.41 -3.94
C LEU A 44 21.74 20.17 -3.19
N PRO A 45 22.75 21.08 -3.24
CA PRO A 45 24.01 20.88 -2.54
C PRO A 45 23.92 20.94 -1.00
N LEU A 46 22.91 21.62 -0.43
CA LEU A 46 22.72 21.72 1.03
C LEU A 46 22.00 20.49 1.62
N ALA A 47 21.03 19.92 0.89
CA ALA A 47 20.51 18.59 1.24
C ALA A 47 21.63 17.53 1.16
N LEU A 48 22.57 17.69 0.21
CA LEU A 48 23.76 16.85 0.08
C LEU A 48 24.79 17.00 1.22
N THR A 49 24.88 18.13 1.92
CA THR A 49 25.82 18.26 3.07
C THR A 49 25.28 17.60 4.34
N PHE A 50 23.95 17.56 4.54
CA PHE A 50 23.33 16.76 5.60
C PHE A 50 23.56 15.24 5.42
N VAL A 51 23.69 14.76 4.17
CA VAL A 51 24.08 13.37 3.83
C VAL A 51 25.43 12.97 4.45
N ILE A 52 26.37 13.91 4.50
CA ILE A 52 27.77 13.63 4.86
C ILE A 52 27.94 13.50 6.39
N LYS A 53 27.11 14.19 7.19
CA LYS A 53 27.26 14.27 8.65
C LYS A 53 26.08 13.73 9.47
N ALA A 54 25.16 12.96 8.86
CA ALA A 54 24.06 12.36 9.62
C ALA A 54 24.60 11.45 10.75
N PRO A 55 24.24 11.70 12.02
CA PRO A 55 24.71 10.90 13.14
C PRO A 55 24.25 9.44 12.98
N GLN A 56 25.04 8.51 13.51
CA GLN A 56 24.64 7.09 13.57
C GLN A 56 23.42 6.96 14.50
N VAL A 57 22.23 7.11 13.93
CA VAL A 57 20.98 6.95 14.68
C VAL A 57 20.88 5.50 15.14
N LYS A 58 20.50 5.29 16.41
CA LYS A 58 20.13 3.98 16.95
C LYS A 58 19.23 3.27 15.94
N SER A 59 19.55 2.01 15.62
CA SER A 59 18.88 1.22 14.59
C SER A 59 17.35 1.29 14.75
N TYR A 60 16.69 2.09 13.89
CA TYR A 60 15.23 2.26 13.83
C TYR A 60 14.48 0.92 13.64
N ILE A 61 15.20 -0.09 13.18
CA ILE A 61 14.75 -1.49 13.04
C ILE A 61 14.55 -2.16 14.42
N ARG A 62 15.25 -1.70 15.46
CA ARG A 62 15.19 -2.27 16.83
C ARG A 62 14.22 -1.52 17.75
N ASP A 63 14.06 -0.21 17.55
CA ASP A 63 13.21 0.62 18.40
C ASP A 63 11.96 1.12 17.67
N ARG A 64 10.80 0.60 18.08
CA ARG A 64 9.49 0.95 17.53
C ARG A 64 9.15 2.44 17.68
N ARG A 65 9.65 3.11 18.73
CA ARG A 65 9.39 4.54 18.95
C ARG A 65 10.13 5.38 17.93
N VAL A 66 11.39 5.04 17.67
CA VAL A 66 12.21 5.71 16.64
C VAL A 66 11.60 5.52 15.25
N ALA A 67 11.23 4.29 14.88
CA ALA A 67 10.55 4.03 13.61
C ALA A 67 9.22 4.78 13.48
N PHE A 68 8.43 4.84 14.56
CA PHE A 68 7.17 5.59 14.58
C PHE A 68 7.39 7.09 14.41
N THR A 69 8.36 7.67 15.14
CA THR A 69 8.73 9.08 14.98
C THR A 69 9.13 9.37 13.55
N PHE A 70 9.96 8.55 12.92
CA PHE A 70 10.35 8.72 11.52
C PHE A 70 9.15 8.68 10.55
N LEU A 71 8.24 7.72 10.72
CA LEU A 71 7.04 7.63 9.89
C LEU A 71 6.15 8.87 10.04
N VAL A 72 5.91 9.31 11.28
CA VAL A 72 5.07 10.47 11.58
C VAL A 72 5.69 11.76 11.06
N THR A 73 6.98 11.99 11.29
CA THR A 73 7.64 13.20 10.80
C THR A 73 7.66 13.24 9.27
N SER A 74 7.94 12.11 8.62
CA SER A 74 7.93 12.01 7.16
C SER A 74 6.55 12.27 6.59
N PHE A 75 5.52 11.66 7.18
CA PHE A 75 4.16 11.85 6.75
C PHE A 75 3.68 13.30 6.95
N ALA A 76 4.03 13.92 8.08
CA ALA A 76 3.74 15.34 8.32
C ALA A 76 4.44 16.24 7.28
N SER A 77 5.71 15.96 6.93
CA SER A 77 6.40 16.68 5.87
C SER A 77 5.69 16.53 4.52
N PHE A 78 5.24 15.33 4.17
CA PHE A 78 4.46 15.11 2.95
C PHE A 78 3.12 15.83 2.96
N LEU A 79 2.39 15.83 4.07
CA LEU A 79 1.13 16.57 4.20
C LEU A 79 1.35 18.08 3.96
N SER A 80 2.36 18.66 4.62
CA SER A 80 2.69 20.08 4.47
C SER A 80 3.11 20.43 3.04
N LEU A 81 3.97 19.61 2.42
CA LEU A 81 4.42 19.83 1.05
C LEU A 81 3.27 19.70 0.05
N SER A 82 2.34 18.77 0.28
CA SER A 82 1.15 18.57 -0.57
C SER A 82 0.18 19.73 -0.48
N TYR A 83 -0.04 20.26 0.72
CA TYR A 83 -0.86 21.45 0.92
C TYR A 83 -0.27 22.66 0.19
N LEU A 84 1.04 22.88 0.32
CA LEU A 84 1.73 23.98 -0.36
C LEU A 84 1.76 23.81 -1.88
N PHE A 85 2.00 22.59 -2.37
CA PHE A 85 1.93 22.29 -3.79
C PHE A 85 0.54 22.64 -4.36
N GLY A 86 -0.52 22.29 -3.65
CA GLY A 86 -1.88 22.72 -3.99
C GLY A 86 -2.05 24.23 -3.99
N PHE A 87 -1.52 24.92 -2.98
CA PHE A 87 -1.57 26.39 -2.91
C PHE A 87 -0.90 27.05 -4.12
N PHE A 88 0.28 26.58 -4.54
CA PHE A 88 0.99 27.15 -5.69
C PHE A 88 0.37 26.80 -7.04
N THR A 89 -0.30 25.65 -7.13
CA THR A 89 -1.00 25.22 -8.36
C THR A 89 -2.43 25.77 -8.45
N GLY A 90 -2.90 26.50 -7.43
CA GLY A 90 -4.27 27.01 -7.36
C GLY A 90 -5.32 25.97 -6.95
N ASN A 91 -4.89 24.76 -6.57
CA ASN A 91 -5.73 23.63 -6.19
C ASN A 91 -5.52 23.26 -4.71
N THR A 92 -5.59 24.23 -3.79
CA THR A 92 -5.36 23.98 -2.35
C THR A 92 -6.33 22.93 -1.81
N PRO A 93 -5.86 21.85 -1.15
CA PRO A 93 -6.74 20.87 -0.54
C PRO A 93 -7.65 21.52 0.50
N SER A 94 -8.95 21.27 0.42
CA SER A 94 -9.93 21.70 1.41
C SER A 94 -10.16 20.62 2.47
N PRO A 95 -10.61 20.99 3.69
CA PRO A 95 -11.05 20.02 4.69
C PRO A 95 -12.22 19.17 4.16
N ALA A 96 -12.11 17.85 4.27
CA ALA A 96 -13.03 16.90 3.64
C ALA A 96 -14.50 17.00 4.15
N PHE A 97 -14.69 17.42 5.39
CA PHE A 97 -16.00 17.59 6.03
C PHE A 97 -16.33 19.07 6.31
N GLY A 98 -15.54 20.01 5.79
CA GLY A 98 -15.57 21.41 6.20
C GLY A 98 -14.87 21.65 7.54
N LEU A 99 -15.04 22.86 8.06
CA LEU A 99 -14.56 23.28 9.38
C LEU A 99 -15.75 23.40 10.33
N PHE A 100 -15.60 22.83 11.52
CA PHE A 100 -16.60 22.84 12.58
C PHE A 100 -16.28 23.91 13.64
N PRO A 101 -17.23 24.25 14.52
CA PRO A 101 -16.96 25.07 15.69
C PRO A 101 -15.86 24.47 16.57
N VAL A 102 -15.13 25.33 17.31
CA VAL A 102 -13.91 24.99 18.08
C VAL A 102 -14.05 23.76 19.00
N TYR A 103 -15.25 23.44 19.51
CA TYR A 103 -15.48 22.27 20.36
C TYR A 103 -15.47 20.92 19.62
N LEU A 104 -15.45 20.92 18.29
CA LEU A 104 -15.29 19.73 17.43
C LEU A 104 -13.89 19.66 16.79
N PHE A 105 -12.91 20.35 17.36
CA PHE A 105 -11.52 20.39 16.86
C PHE A 105 -10.92 19.02 16.48
N PRO A 106 -11.16 17.90 17.20
CA PRO A 106 -10.67 16.59 16.76
C PRO A 106 -11.22 16.16 15.38
N PHE A 107 -12.46 16.53 15.06
CA PHE A 107 -13.06 16.28 13.75
C PHE A 107 -12.46 17.18 12.67
N ASP A 108 -12.10 18.41 12.99
CA ASP A 108 -11.38 19.30 12.05
C ASP A 108 -10.03 18.72 11.67
N LEU A 109 -9.29 18.14 12.64
CA LEU A 109 -8.03 17.46 12.35
C LEU A 109 -8.22 16.28 11.38
N ILE A 110 -9.24 15.45 11.62
CA ILE A 110 -9.58 14.34 10.73
C ILE A 110 -9.95 14.87 9.34
N SER A 111 -10.79 15.90 9.28
CA SER A 111 -11.26 16.57 8.06
C SER A 111 -10.10 17.12 7.23
N ILE A 112 -9.16 17.83 7.87
CA ILE A 112 -7.97 18.41 7.23
C ILE A 112 -7.05 17.31 6.72
N VAL A 113 -6.70 16.33 7.57
CA VAL A 113 -5.79 15.24 7.18
C VAL A 113 -6.40 14.46 6.02
N ALA A 114 -7.67 14.08 6.12
CA ALA A 114 -8.36 13.31 5.08
C ALA A 114 -8.56 14.11 3.79
N GLY A 115 -8.73 15.43 3.87
CA GLY A 115 -8.81 16.32 2.72
C GLY A 115 -7.47 16.41 1.98
N ILE A 116 -6.37 16.55 2.72
CA ILE A 116 -5.03 16.56 2.12
C ILE A 116 -4.70 15.20 1.53
N THR A 117 -4.82 14.10 2.28
CA THR A 117 -4.46 12.76 1.79
C THR A 117 -5.34 12.27 0.64
N GLY A 118 -6.59 12.74 0.57
CA GLY A 118 -7.51 12.47 -0.54
C GLY A 118 -7.24 13.28 -1.81
N SER A 119 -6.37 14.29 -1.75
CA SER A 119 -6.10 15.18 -2.89
C SER A 119 -5.14 14.56 -3.92
N SER A 120 -5.28 14.97 -5.18
CA SER A 120 -4.32 14.60 -6.24
C SER A 120 -2.92 15.15 -5.93
N ASN A 121 -2.83 16.37 -5.39
CA ASN A 121 -1.58 16.97 -4.92
C ASN A 121 -0.80 16.06 -3.96
N PHE A 122 -1.49 15.46 -2.98
CA PHE A 122 -0.85 14.53 -2.08
C PHE A 122 -0.34 13.29 -2.80
N SER A 123 -1.13 12.74 -3.72
CA SER A 123 -0.70 11.62 -4.53
C SER A 123 0.54 11.95 -5.39
N VAL A 124 0.60 13.14 -6.01
CA VAL A 124 1.77 13.56 -6.80
C VAL A 124 3.01 13.72 -5.92
N VAL A 125 2.90 14.50 -4.85
CA VAL A 125 4.02 14.82 -3.96
C VAL A 125 4.54 13.57 -3.25
N PHE A 126 3.63 12.77 -2.68
CA PHE A 126 3.97 11.53 -2.02
C PHE A 126 4.53 10.50 -3.01
N GLY A 127 3.94 10.45 -4.21
CA GLY A 127 4.39 9.66 -5.35
C GLY A 127 5.84 9.88 -5.71
N LEU A 128 6.18 11.13 -6.02
CA LEU A 128 7.53 11.55 -6.38
C LEU A 128 8.52 11.34 -5.24
N GLY A 129 8.10 11.61 -4.00
CA GLY A 129 8.94 11.41 -2.81
C GLY A 129 9.40 9.96 -2.61
N LEU A 130 8.53 8.99 -2.88
CA LEU A 130 8.86 7.57 -2.74
C LEU A 130 9.53 6.95 -3.97
N LEU A 131 9.54 7.64 -5.11
CA LEU A 131 10.03 7.10 -6.38
C LEU A 131 11.46 6.58 -6.27
N THR A 132 12.36 7.38 -5.71
CA THR A 132 13.78 7.02 -5.56
C THR A 132 13.95 5.75 -4.72
N VAL A 133 13.15 5.61 -3.66
CA VAL A 133 13.20 4.48 -2.73
C VAL A 133 12.70 3.20 -3.43
N VAL A 134 11.63 3.31 -4.22
CA VAL A 134 11.07 2.20 -5.02
C VAL A 134 12.03 1.78 -6.13
N LEU A 135 12.65 2.73 -6.84
CA LEU A 135 13.65 2.45 -7.89
C LEU A 135 14.90 1.79 -7.32
N TYR A 136 15.36 2.22 -6.14
CA TYR A 136 16.45 1.56 -5.44
C TYR A 136 16.10 0.11 -5.11
N LYS A 137 14.91 -0.15 -4.54
CA LYS A 137 14.44 -1.53 -4.29
C LYS A 137 14.34 -2.34 -5.58
N MET A 138 13.90 -1.74 -6.68
CA MET A 138 13.80 -2.39 -7.99
C MET A 138 15.16 -2.90 -8.51
N LYS A 139 16.24 -2.16 -8.22
CA LYS A 139 17.62 -2.55 -8.55
C LYS A 139 18.09 -3.77 -7.75
N GLU A 140 17.63 -3.93 -6.51
CA GLU A 140 18.00 -5.05 -5.63
C GLU A 140 17.25 -6.36 -5.94
N ILE A 141 16.11 -6.28 -6.63
CA ILE A 141 15.30 -7.45 -6.98
C ILE A 141 16.06 -8.33 -7.97
N LYS A 142 16.19 -9.61 -7.61
CA LYS A 142 16.91 -10.62 -8.40
C LYS A 142 16.06 -11.19 -9.53
N LYS A 143 14.78 -11.47 -9.29
CA LYS A 143 13.91 -12.12 -10.28
C LYS A 143 13.29 -11.10 -11.22
N LEU A 144 13.46 -11.33 -12.52
CA LEU A 144 12.87 -10.51 -13.57
C LEU A 144 11.35 -10.37 -13.41
N SER A 145 10.64 -11.44 -13.05
CA SER A 145 9.17 -11.37 -12.83
C SER A 145 8.77 -10.36 -11.75
N ASN A 146 9.55 -10.26 -10.67
CA ASN A 146 9.27 -9.31 -9.60
C ASN A 146 9.73 -7.89 -9.96
N ARG A 147 10.78 -7.76 -10.78
CA ARG A 147 11.18 -6.48 -11.36
C ARG A 147 10.12 -5.92 -12.31
N VAL A 148 9.59 -6.74 -13.22
CA VAL A 148 8.47 -6.37 -14.11
C VAL A 148 7.24 -5.98 -13.30
N ARG A 149 6.91 -6.75 -12.24
CA ARG A 149 5.82 -6.39 -11.31
C ARG A 149 6.00 -5.00 -10.69
N MET A 150 7.19 -4.69 -10.20
CA MET A 150 7.49 -3.36 -9.65
C MET A 150 7.35 -2.26 -10.70
N GLY A 151 7.74 -2.53 -11.95
CA GLY A 151 7.56 -1.60 -13.06
C GLY A 151 6.08 -1.35 -13.38
N LEU A 152 5.27 -2.41 -13.41
CA LEU A 152 3.82 -2.29 -13.57
C LEU A 152 3.16 -1.55 -12.40
N MET A 153 3.67 -1.75 -11.18
CA MET A 153 3.19 -1.06 -9.98
C MET A 153 3.50 0.44 -10.03
N LEU A 154 4.74 0.80 -10.41
CA LEU A 154 5.15 2.17 -10.68
C LEU A 154 4.25 2.82 -11.73
N LEU A 155 4.08 2.16 -12.88
CA LEU A 155 3.24 2.65 -13.95
C LEU A 155 1.79 2.84 -13.51
N ALA A 156 1.21 1.85 -12.82
CA ALA A 156 -0.16 1.93 -12.33
C ALA A 156 -0.33 3.10 -11.35
N TYR A 157 0.62 3.31 -10.43
CA TYR A 157 0.59 4.44 -9.52
C TYR A 157 0.56 5.79 -10.27
N PHE A 158 1.50 6.02 -11.18
CA PHE A 158 1.54 7.27 -11.94
C PHE A 158 0.34 7.46 -12.85
N VAL A 159 -0.18 6.38 -13.45
CA VAL A 159 -1.37 6.47 -14.30
C VAL A 159 -2.61 6.82 -13.46
N TYR A 160 -2.87 6.08 -12.38
CA TYR A 160 -4.11 6.23 -11.61
C TYR A 160 -4.10 7.38 -10.61
N SER A 161 -2.94 7.79 -10.11
CA SER A 161 -2.85 8.76 -9.02
C SER A 161 -2.22 10.08 -9.43
N THR A 162 -1.77 10.22 -10.68
CA THR A 162 -1.18 11.46 -11.21
C THR A 162 -1.75 11.79 -12.59
N TYR A 163 -1.56 10.91 -13.58
CA TYR A 163 -1.96 11.20 -14.96
C TYR A 163 -3.48 11.33 -15.12
N ILE A 164 -4.26 10.35 -14.66
CA ILE A 164 -5.72 10.36 -14.83
C ILE A 164 -6.39 11.56 -14.11
N PRO A 165 -6.08 11.83 -12.83
CA PRO A 165 -6.69 12.96 -12.13
C PRO A 165 -6.27 14.34 -12.67
N ASP A 166 -5.01 14.52 -13.08
CA ASP A 166 -4.46 15.87 -13.34
C ASP A 166 -4.21 16.18 -14.82
N PHE A 167 -3.93 15.17 -15.66
CA PHE A 167 -3.42 15.38 -17.04
C PHE A 167 -4.24 14.70 -18.15
N SER A 168 -5.15 13.81 -17.79
CA SER A 168 -5.99 13.08 -18.76
C SER A 168 -7.08 13.98 -19.36
N PRO A 169 -7.51 13.75 -20.61
CA PRO A 169 -8.66 14.46 -21.19
C PRO A 169 -9.96 14.32 -20.38
N ILE A 170 -10.06 13.28 -19.54
CA ILE A 170 -11.21 13.05 -18.67
C ILE A 170 -11.02 13.61 -17.26
N SER A 171 -9.93 14.32 -16.95
CA SER A 171 -9.60 14.83 -15.60
C SER A 171 -10.76 15.61 -14.96
N SER A 172 -11.42 16.47 -15.74
CA SER A 172 -12.58 17.26 -15.31
C SER A 172 -13.78 16.41 -14.88
N SER A 173 -13.88 15.20 -15.44
CA SER A 173 -14.97 14.26 -15.21
C SER A 173 -14.62 13.17 -14.18
N VAL A 174 -13.33 12.90 -13.96
CA VAL A 174 -12.83 11.85 -13.06
C VAL A 174 -13.36 12.01 -11.64
N GLN A 175 -13.47 13.26 -11.17
CA GLN A 175 -14.02 13.57 -9.86
C GLN A 175 -15.51 13.18 -9.70
N TYR A 176 -16.23 12.91 -10.79
CA TYR A 176 -17.62 12.45 -10.73
C TYR A 176 -17.75 10.95 -10.93
N ILE A 177 -16.64 10.23 -11.10
CA ILE A 177 -16.65 8.78 -11.27
C ILE A 177 -16.53 8.15 -9.87
N PRO A 178 -17.61 7.54 -9.33
CA PRO A 178 -17.65 7.09 -7.95
C PRO A 178 -16.77 5.87 -7.70
N TYR A 179 -16.18 5.30 -8.75
CA TYR A 179 -15.22 4.21 -8.63
C TYR A 179 -13.97 4.52 -9.45
N MET A 180 -12.84 4.58 -8.77
CA MET A 180 -11.53 4.50 -9.43
C MET A 180 -10.78 3.29 -8.89
N TRP A 181 -10.01 2.65 -9.79
CA TRP A 181 -9.43 1.33 -9.56
C TRP A 181 -8.65 1.24 -8.23
N PHE A 182 -8.00 2.31 -7.78
CA PHE A 182 -7.11 2.22 -6.63
C PHE A 182 -7.79 2.29 -5.25
N ASN A 183 -8.97 2.94 -5.13
CA ASN A 183 -9.65 3.17 -3.85
C ASN A 183 -11.04 2.50 -3.72
N GLY A 184 -11.61 1.97 -4.82
CA GLY A 184 -12.89 1.26 -4.80
C GLY A 184 -14.10 2.18 -4.91
N LEU A 185 -15.23 1.79 -4.32
CA LEU A 185 -16.51 2.52 -4.41
C LEU A 185 -16.54 3.75 -3.50
N GLY A 186 -17.13 4.84 -3.98
CA GLY A 186 -17.24 6.12 -3.30
C GLY A 186 -16.00 7.01 -3.42
N THR A 187 -15.06 6.70 -4.34
CA THR A 187 -13.72 7.33 -4.34
C THR A 187 -13.79 8.83 -4.59
N TYR A 188 -14.60 9.24 -5.57
CA TYR A 188 -14.72 10.64 -5.97
C TYR A 188 -16.16 11.17 -5.94
N GLY A 189 -17.16 10.30 -5.81
CA GLY A 189 -18.57 10.71 -5.80
C GLY A 189 -19.49 9.63 -5.27
N GLY A 190 -20.77 9.98 -5.11
CA GLY A 190 -21.84 9.05 -4.71
C GLY A 190 -22.22 8.06 -5.82
N ILE A 191 -22.93 7.00 -5.45
CA ILE A 191 -23.35 5.94 -6.38
C ILE A 191 -24.51 6.41 -7.25
N GLU A 192 -24.16 6.87 -8.44
CA GLU A 192 -25.11 7.22 -9.48
C GLU A 192 -25.59 5.96 -10.26
N PRO A 193 -26.90 5.80 -10.53
CA PRO A 193 -27.46 4.69 -11.30
C PRO A 193 -26.86 4.52 -12.70
N SER A 194 -26.55 5.63 -13.39
CA SER A 194 -25.93 5.60 -14.72
C SER A 194 -24.54 4.93 -14.68
N LEU A 195 -23.87 4.94 -13.52
CA LEU A 195 -22.53 4.41 -13.30
C LEU A 195 -22.54 3.02 -12.64
N LEU A 196 -23.71 2.49 -12.29
CA LEU A 196 -23.86 1.18 -11.62
C LEU A 196 -23.31 0.03 -12.48
N VAL A 197 -23.55 0.06 -13.79
CA VAL A 197 -23.00 -0.96 -14.71
C VAL A 197 -21.48 -0.93 -14.70
N GLY A 198 -20.88 0.27 -14.66
CA GLY A 198 -19.44 0.46 -14.59
C GLY A 198 -18.83 -0.02 -13.26
N ILE A 199 -19.52 0.22 -12.16
CA ILE A 199 -19.19 -0.32 -10.83
C ILE A 199 -19.17 -1.85 -10.88
N LEU A 200 -20.28 -2.47 -11.31
CA LEU A 200 -20.40 -3.92 -11.36
C LEU A 200 -19.38 -4.54 -12.32
N GLY A 201 -19.16 -3.90 -13.47
CA GLY A 201 -18.12 -4.29 -14.43
C GLY A 201 -16.72 -4.26 -13.81
N THR A 202 -16.41 -3.25 -12.99
CA THR A 202 -15.11 -3.15 -12.30
C THR A 202 -14.92 -4.29 -11.29
N PHE A 203 -15.92 -4.61 -10.48
CA PHE A 203 -15.86 -5.75 -9.56
C PHE A 203 -15.77 -7.08 -10.32
N ALA A 204 -16.51 -7.23 -11.42
CA ALA A 204 -16.47 -8.42 -12.26
C ALA A 204 -15.07 -8.62 -12.87
N VAL A 205 -14.50 -7.59 -13.52
CA VAL A 205 -13.18 -7.65 -14.14
C VAL A 205 -12.10 -7.91 -13.09
N THR A 206 -12.10 -7.18 -11.97
CA THR A 206 -11.11 -7.37 -10.92
C THR A 206 -11.23 -8.73 -10.25
N SER A 207 -12.43 -9.26 -10.06
CA SER A 207 -12.65 -10.63 -9.57
C SER A 207 -12.11 -11.68 -10.54
N ALA A 208 -12.32 -11.52 -11.85
CA ALA A 208 -11.82 -12.43 -12.88
C ALA A 208 -10.29 -12.42 -12.95
N ILE A 209 -9.67 -11.24 -12.97
CA ILE A 209 -8.20 -11.11 -12.96
C ILE A 209 -7.62 -11.65 -11.65
N SER A 210 -8.25 -11.36 -10.50
CA SER A 210 -7.82 -11.89 -9.21
C SER A 210 -7.95 -13.40 -9.14
N TYR A 211 -9.03 -13.98 -9.68
CA TYR A 211 -9.15 -15.42 -9.83
C TYR A 211 -7.97 -15.99 -10.64
N MET A 212 -7.65 -15.39 -11.78
CA MET A 212 -6.59 -15.85 -12.67
C MET A 212 -5.18 -15.73 -12.07
N PHE A 213 -4.86 -14.61 -11.41
CA PHE A 213 -3.49 -14.23 -11.03
C PHE A 213 -3.28 -14.05 -9.52
N GLY A 214 -4.30 -14.36 -8.71
CA GLY A 214 -4.32 -14.08 -7.28
C GLY A 214 -4.55 -12.60 -6.99
N SER A 215 -4.55 -12.25 -5.70
CA SER A 215 -4.65 -10.85 -5.30
C SER A 215 -3.40 -10.02 -5.64
N ARG A 216 -2.40 -10.62 -6.31
CA ARG A 216 -1.20 -9.94 -6.84
C ARG A 216 -1.57 -8.75 -7.71
N GLN A 217 -2.63 -8.88 -8.51
CA GLN A 217 -3.03 -7.85 -9.46
C GLN A 217 -3.42 -6.54 -8.76
N ILE A 218 -4.18 -6.60 -7.66
CA ILE A 218 -4.47 -5.41 -6.84
C ILE A 218 -3.37 -5.14 -5.83
N CYS A 219 -3.18 -6.05 -4.88
CA CYS A 219 -2.38 -5.82 -3.68
C CYS A 219 -0.86 -5.82 -3.93
N SER A 220 -0.44 -5.84 -5.19
CA SER A 220 0.97 -5.74 -5.55
C SER A 220 1.26 -5.01 -6.86
N VAL A 221 0.24 -4.71 -7.68
CA VAL A 221 0.42 -3.99 -8.94
C VAL A 221 -0.44 -2.73 -8.97
N THR A 222 -1.77 -2.84 -9.00
CA THR A 222 -2.61 -1.67 -9.31
C THR A 222 -3.03 -0.84 -8.12
N CYS A 223 -2.99 -1.37 -6.89
CA CYS A 223 -3.26 -0.57 -5.71
C CYS A 223 -2.08 0.38 -5.44
N THR A 224 -2.39 1.58 -4.96
CA THR A 224 -1.40 2.59 -4.55
C THR A 224 -0.71 2.22 -3.26
N ALA A 225 -1.37 1.49 -2.36
CA ALA A 225 -0.79 1.03 -1.11
C ALA A 225 0.52 0.25 -1.29
N PRO A 226 0.63 -0.74 -2.19
CA PRO A 226 1.89 -1.37 -2.56
C PRO A 226 3.00 -0.37 -2.86
N TYR A 227 2.75 0.68 -3.65
CA TYR A 227 3.79 1.68 -3.94
C TYR A 227 4.36 2.29 -2.66
N MET A 228 3.49 2.57 -1.69
CA MET A 228 3.87 3.11 -0.38
C MET A 228 4.57 2.12 0.54
N LEU A 229 4.29 0.83 0.37
CA LEU A 229 4.77 -0.25 1.22
C LEU A 229 6.01 -0.94 0.63
N GLN A 230 6.56 -0.39 -0.45
CA GLN A 230 7.72 -0.90 -1.16
C GLN A 230 8.85 0.11 -1.06
N GLY A 231 10.07 -0.39 -0.87
CA GLY A 231 11.23 0.42 -0.53
C GLY A 231 12.00 -0.16 0.65
N PRO A 232 13.31 0.04 0.77
CA PRO A 232 14.11 -0.63 1.81
C PRO A 232 13.66 -0.32 3.23
N PHE A 233 13.32 0.94 3.54
CA PHE A 233 12.83 1.30 4.86
C PHE A 233 11.51 0.61 5.21
N MET A 234 10.51 0.67 4.32
CA MET A 234 9.21 0.02 4.52
C MET A 234 9.34 -1.52 4.53
N ASP A 235 10.28 -2.06 3.75
CA ASP A 235 10.63 -3.47 3.76
C ASP A 235 11.21 -3.90 5.13
N SER A 236 12.07 -3.07 5.72
CA SER A 236 12.62 -3.33 7.06
C SER A 236 11.53 -3.40 8.15
N MET A 237 10.41 -2.71 7.98
CA MET A 237 9.28 -2.72 8.92
C MET A 237 8.63 -4.09 9.05
N LYS A 238 8.88 -5.03 8.14
CA LYS A 238 8.43 -6.43 8.26
C LYS A 238 8.94 -7.12 9.51
N ARG A 239 10.05 -6.66 10.08
CA ARG A 239 10.53 -7.14 11.37
C ARG A 239 9.48 -6.97 12.47
N TYR A 240 8.70 -5.88 12.42
CA TYR A 240 7.64 -5.60 13.39
C TYR A 240 6.50 -6.62 13.35
N ASN A 241 6.28 -7.34 12.24
CA ASN A 241 5.36 -8.50 12.23
C ASN A 241 5.71 -9.55 13.28
N ARG A 242 6.99 -9.65 13.69
CA ARG A 242 7.49 -10.66 14.62
C ARG A 242 7.85 -10.10 15.99
N THR A 243 8.20 -8.82 16.07
CA THR A 243 8.62 -8.20 17.33
C THR A 243 7.48 -7.50 18.04
N SER A 244 6.50 -6.95 17.32
CA SER A 244 5.38 -6.25 17.94
C SER A 244 4.34 -7.24 18.50
N THR A 245 3.59 -6.81 19.52
CA THR A 245 2.57 -7.65 20.16
C THR A 245 1.39 -7.94 19.24
N LEU A 246 0.91 -6.92 18.51
CA LEU A 246 -0.21 -7.05 17.58
C LEU A 246 0.22 -7.72 16.27
N GLY A 247 1.40 -7.39 15.75
CA GLY A 247 1.95 -8.01 14.54
C GLY A 247 2.08 -9.53 14.70
N ARG A 248 2.57 -10.00 15.85
CA ARG A 248 2.68 -11.45 16.13
C ARG A 248 1.34 -12.19 16.05
N LYS A 249 0.23 -11.54 16.39
CA LYS A 249 -1.12 -12.12 16.32
C LYS A 249 -1.61 -12.31 14.88
N THR A 250 -0.95 -11.67 13.91
CA THR A 250 -1.26 -11.80 12.48
C THR A 250 -0.36 -12.81 11.77
N LEU A 251 0.56 -13.46 12.46
CA LEU A 251 1.42 -14.46 11.83
C LEU A 251 0.60 -15.68 11.39
N THR A 252 1.08 -16.38 10.36
CA THR A 252 0.47 -17.55 9.70
C THR A 252 -0.65 -17.24 8.70
N SER A 253 -1.06 -18.27 7.95
CA SER A 253 -2.20 -18.22 7.03
C SER A 253 -3.57 -18.18 7.72
N ARG A 254 -3.65 -18.43 9.04
CA ARG A 254 -4.92 -18.47 9.77
C ARG A 254 -5.47 -17.06 9.97
N LEU A 255 -6.76 -16.90 9.69
CA LEU A 255 -7.47 -15.65 9.94
C LEU A 255 -7.91 -15.57 11.39
N ALA A 256 -7.43 -14.55 12.11
CA ALA A 256 -7.83 -14.32 13.49
C ALA A 256 -9.31 -13.91 13.59
N THR A 257 -9.94 -14.15 14.75
CA THR A 257 -11.37 -13.80 14.94
C THR A 257 -11.62 -12.30 14.81
N TRP A 258 -10.74 -11.47 15.37
CA TRP A 258 -10.83 -10.01 15.28
C TRP A 258 -10.68 -9.51 13.83
N TYR A 259 -9.86 -10.18 13.02
CA TYR A 259 -9.73 -9.89 11.59
C TYR A 259 -11.07 -10.08 10.86
N LYS A 260 -11.76 -11.20 11.15
CA LYS A 260 -13.09 -11.47 10.58
C LYS A 260 -14.10 -10.43 11.04
N ALA A 261 -14.07 -10.02 12.31
CA ALA A 261 -14.96 -9.00 12.84
C ALA A 261 -14.75 -7.63 12.17
N ILE A 262 -13.49 -7.19 12.02
CA ILE A 262 -13.17 -5.93 11.34
C ILE A 262 -13.57 -6.01 9.87
N MET A 263 -13.26 -7.11 9.17
CA MET A 263 -13.68 -7.31 7.78
C MET A 263 -15.20 -7.24 7.64
N TRP A 264 -15.96 -7.92 8.49
CA TRP A 264 -17.42 -7.84 8.45
C TRP A 264 -17.93 -6.41 8.69
N ALA A 265 -17.33 -5.70 9.65
CA ALA A 265 -17.68 -4.31 9.92
C ALA A 265 -17.40 -3.40 8.71
N THR A 266 -16.22 -3.51 8.08
CA THR A 266 -15.84 -2.67 6.93
C THR A 266 -16.64 -2.97 5.67
N TRP A 267 -17.01 -4.24 5.44
CA TRP A 267 -17.90 -4.61 4.35
C TRP A 267 -19.34 -4.20 4.58
N SER A 268 -19.84 -4.35 5.82
CA SER A 268 -21.21 -3.97 6.16
C SER A 268 -21.38 -2.45 6.09
N SER A 269 -20.38 -1.67 6.55
CA SER A 269 -20.41 -0.22 6.43
C SER A 269 -20.33 0.24 4.97
N LEU A 270 -19.50 -0.40 4.14
CA LEU A 270 -19.47 -0.14 2.70
C LEU A 270 -20.81 -0.42 2.03
N LEU A 271 -21.42 -1.58 2.32
CA LEU A 271 -22.70 -1.98 1.72
C LEU A 271 -23.83 -1.04 2.15
N ALA A 272 -23.90 -0.69 3.45
CA ALA A 272 -24.88 0.24 3.97
C ALA A 272 -24.72 1.64 3.33
N ALA A 273 -23.48 2.15 3.26
CA ALA A 273 -23.19 3.41 2.60
C ALA A 273 -23.59 3.38 1.11
N ALA A 274 -23.28 2.28 0.41
CA ALA A 274 -23.62 2.10 -1.00
C ALA A 274 -25.13 2.11 -1.26
N ILE A 275 -25.91 1.40 -0.44
CA ILE A 275 -27.37 1.38 -0.54
C ILE A 275 -27.95 2.76 -0.27
N LEU A 276 -27.52 3.43 0.81
CA LEU A 276 -28.01 4.77 1.14
C LEU A 276 -27.66 5.80 0.06
N SER A 277 -26.45 5.77 -0.46
CA SER A 277 -26.02 6.64 -1.56
C SER A 277 -26.86 6.43 -2.82
N TYR A 278 -27.12 5.17 -3.19
CA TYR A 278 -27.98 4.85 -4.34
C TYR A 278 -29.42 5.33 -4.13
N LEU A 279 -29.99 5.13 -2.94
CA LEU A 279 -31.35 5.60 -2.61
C LEU A 279 -31.46 7.14 -2.57
N ASN A 280 -30.39 7.83 -2.14
CA ASN A 280 -30.32 9.28 -2.22
C ASN A 280 -30.39 9.77 -3.66
N TYR A 281 -29.64 9.13 -4.56
CA TYR A 281 -29.67 9.51 -5.97
C TYR A 281 -31.06 9.29 -6.59
N LEU A 282 -31.77 8.23 -6.20
CA LEU A 282 -33.14 7.97 -6.66
C LEU A 282 -34.19 8.94 -6.04
N GLY A 283 -33.79 9.81 -5.11
CA GLY A 283 -34.70 10.72 -4.41
C GLY A 283 -35.61 10.02 -3.40
N VAL A 284 -35.29 8.78 -3.00
CA VAL A 284 -36.06 8.00 -2.01
C VAL A 284 -35.70 8.43 -0.59
N THR A 285 -34.42 8.77 -0.37
CA THR A 285 -33.88 9.24 0.91
C THR A 285 -33.05 10.53 0.70
N ASP A 286 -32.76 11.26 1.77
CA ASP A 286 -31.83 12.40 1.75
C ASP A 286 -30.86 12.31 2.95
N VAL A 287 -30.17 11.17 3.03
CA VAL A 287 -29.24 10.89 4.13
C VAL A 287 -27.86 11.40 3.79
N SER A 288 -27.41 12.47 4.43
CA SER A 288 -26.02 12.94 4.36
C SER A 288 -25.30 12.73 5.69
N ILE A 289 -23.99 12.46 5.62
CA ILE A 289 -23.13 12.30 6.81
C ILE A 289 -22.08 13.40 6.76
N LEU A 290 -22.13 14.33 7.71
CA LEU A 290 -21.25 15.52 7.73
C LEU A 290 -21.25 16.26 6.38
N GLY A 291 -22.44 16.45 5.80
CA GLY A 291 -22.62 17.14 4.52
C GLY A 291 -22.15 16.38 3.28
N ASN A 292 -21.72 15.12 3.43
CA ASN A 292 -21.23 14.29 2.33
C ASN A 292 -22.18 13.13 2.04
N ASP A 293 -22.13 12.63 0.80
CA ASP A 293 -22.74 11.37 0.42
C ASP A 293 -22.20 10.21 1.30
N PRO A 294 -23.03 9.25 1.73
CA PRO A 294 -22.60 8.16 2.61
C PRO A 294 -21.39 7.36 2.10
N THR A 295 -21.25 7.14 0.79
CA THR A 295 -20.10 6.42 0.22
C THR A 295 -18.84 7.28 0.17
N VAL A 296 -19.00 8.57 -0.12
CA VAL A 296 -17.89 9.52 -0.07
C VAL A 296 -17.37 9.64 1.37
N PHE A 297 -18.26 9.74 2.35
CA PHE A 297 -17.91 9.71 3.77
C PHE A 297 -17.15 8.43 4.15
N TYR A 298 -17.63 7.26 3.68
CA TYR A 298 -16.95 5.99 3.91
C TYR A 298 -15.51 6.02 3.39
N VAL A 299 -15.29 6.47 2.16
CA VAL A 299 -13.93 6.52 1.59
C VAL A 299 -13.05 7.50 2.34
N ILE A 300 -13.53 8.71 2.63
CA ILE A 300 -12.76 9.71 3.37
C ILE A 300 -12.31 9.14 4.72
N LEU A 301 -13.22 8.48 5.45
CA LEU A 301 -12.89 7.90 6.75
C LEU A 301 -11.93 6.70 6.62
N TYR A 302 -12.25 5.71 5.79
CA TYR A 302 -11.50 4.45 5.74
C TYR A 302 -10.19 4.55 4.96
N PHE A 303 -10.18 5.19 3.80
CA PHE A 303 -9.03 5.25 2.90
C PHE A 303 -8.21 6.52 3.07
N ASN A 304 -8.84 7.69 3.28
CA ASN A 304 -8.08 8.93 3.40
C ASN A 304 -7.58 9.16 4.84
N PHE A 305 -8.21 8.55 5.85
CA PHE A 305 -7.78 8.69 7.24
C PHE A 305 -7.29 7.38 7.89
N LEU A 306 -8.18 6.41 8.14
CA LEU A 306 -7.86 5.21 8.93
C LEU A 306 -6.76 4.35 8.29
N TRP A 307 -6.67 4.31 6.96
CA TRP A 307 -5.61 3.61 6.25
C TRP A 307 -4.23 4.22 6.55
N TYR A 308 -4.11 5.55 6.51
CA TYR A 308 -2.86 6.25 6.84
C TYR A 308 -2.51 6.14 8.33
N VAL A 309 -3.51 6.15 9.22
CA VAL A 309 -3.27 5.85 10.65
C VAL A 309 -2.63 4.48 10.82
N GLN A 310 -3.11 3.44 10.11
CA GLN A 310 -2.48 2.12 10.15
C GLN A 310 -1.09 2.08 9.52
N PHE A 311 -0.87 2.84 8.45
CA PHE A 311 0.44 3.00 7.84
C PHE A 311 1.45 3.56 8.86
N LEU A 312 1.09 4.64 9.56
CA LEU A 312 1.92 5.23 10.61
C LEU A 312 2.15 4.28 11.79
N LEU A 313 1.16 3.44 12.10
CA LEU A 313 1.23 2.46 13.19
C LEU A 313 1.90 1.13 12.80
N MET A 314 2.53 1.01 11.64
CA MET A 314 3.29 -0.19 11.24
C MET A 314 4.31 -0.69 12.28
N PRO A 315 5.04 0.16 13.04
CA PRO A 315 5.94 -0.30 14.10
C PRO A 315 5.22 -1.08 15.23
N TYR A 316 3.90 -0.88 15.36
CA TYR A 316 3.07 -1.53 16.37
C TYR A 316 2.20 -2.65 15.78
N PHE A 317 1.63 -2.44 14.59
CA PHE A 317 0.72 -3.39 13.95
C PHE A 317 1.44 -4.41 13.06
N GLY A 318 2.66 -4.11 12.65
CA GLY A 318 3.36 -4.84 11.59
C GLY A 318 3.10 -4.23 10.21
N ASN A 319 3.86 -4.70 9.22
CA ASN A 319 3.73 -4.28 7.84
C ASN A 319 2.44 -4.82 7.19
N TYR A 320 1.93 -4.14 6.16
CA TYR A 320 0.68 -4.47 5.47
C TYR A 320 -0.51 -4.65 6.44
N ALA A 321 -0.59 -3.79 7.47
CA ALA A 321 -1.67 -3.81 8.45
C ALA A 321 -3.06 -3.75 7.79
N CYS A 322 -3.23 -2.96 6.73
CA CYS A 322 -4.49 -2.86 5.99
C CYS A 322 -5.04 -4.22 5.50
N VAL A 323 -4.13 -5.13 5.13
CA VAL A 323 -4.42 -6.50 4.70
C VAL A 323 -4.50 -7.46 5.89
N ASN A 324 -3.61 -7.30 6.87
CA ASN A 324 -3.53 -8.19 8.03
C ASN A 324 -4.65 -7.97 9.04
N HIS A 325 -5.29 -6.80 9.02
CA HIS A 325 -6.31 -6.35 9.98
C HIS A 325 -7.72 -6.34 9.40
N GLY A 326 -7.88 -6.53 8.08
CA GLY A 326 -9.19 -6.69 7.45
C GLY A 326 -9.91 -5.37 7.19
N ILE A 327 -9.22 -4.24 7.32
CA ILE A 327 -9.83 -2.93 7.06
C ILE A 327 -10.07 -2.69 5.57
N CYS A 328 -9.22 -3.25 4.71
CA CYS A 328 -9.25 -2.98 3.28
C CYS A 328 -10.26 -3.91 2.60
N THR A 329 -11.45 -3.39 2.32
CA THR A 329 -12.50 -4.07 1.56
C THR A 329 -12.01 -4.45 0.16
N TRP A 330 -11.33 -3.52 -0.52
CA TRP A 330 -10.73 -3.78 -1.84
C TRP A 330 -9.71 -4.92 -1.82
N GLY A 331 -8.84 -4.96 -0.81
CA GLY A 331 -7.86 -6.03 -0.63
C GLY A 331 -8.52 -7.37 -0.33
N SER A 332 -9.46 -7.41 0.62
CA SER A 332 -10.16 -8.64 1.02
C SER A 332 -11.05 -9.21 -0.09
N PHE A 333 -11.67 -8.35 -0.93
CA PHE A 333 -12.38 -8.78 -2.13
C PHE A 333 -11.46 -9.58 -3.06
N ASN A 334 -10.33 -8.99 -3.42
CA ASN A 334 -9.40 -9.60 -4.38
C ASN A 334 -8.66 -10.81 -3.80
N GLN A 335 -8.46 -10.84 -2.48
CA GLN A 335 -7.96 -12.00 -1.75
C GLN A 335 -8.92 -13.18 -1.79
N LEU A 336 -10.23 -12.93 -1.66
CA LEU A 336 -11.24 -13.97 -1.78
C LEU A 336 -11.17 -14.63 -3.17
N PHE A 337 -11.27 -13.85 -4.25
CA PHE A 337 -11.26 -14.40 -5.60
C PHE A 337 -9.90 -15.01 -5.96
N GLY A 338 -8.79 -14.42 -5.51
CA GLY A 338 -7.47 -15.03 -5.66
C GLY A 338 -7.30 -16.35 -4.90
N TYR A 339 -7.94 -16.49 -3.75
CA TYR A 339 -7.98 -17.73 -3.00
C TYR A 339 -8.90 -18.78 -3.66
N LEU A 340 -9.96 -18.37 -4.37
CA LEU A 340 -10.83 -19.29 -5.11
C LEU A 340 -10.17 -19.79 -6.41
N GLY A 341 -9.36 -18.95 -7.05
CA GLY A 341 -8.68 -19.28 -8.31
C GLY A 341 -7.48 -20.22 -8.20
N PRO A 342 -6.80 -20.53 -9.33
CA PRO A 342 -5.63 -21.41 -9.35
C PRO A 342 -4.40 -20.86 -8.62
N PHE A 343 -4.39 -19.57 -8.25
CA PHE A 343 -3.23 -18.92 -7.67
C PHE A 343 -2.74 -19.57 -6.38
N LYS A 344 -1.46 -19.97 -6.36
CA LYS A 344 -0.75 -20.51 -5.20
C LYS A 344 0.76 -20.43 -5.40
N LEU A 345 1.50 -20.58 -4.31
CA LEU A 345 2.95 -20.79 -4.37
C LEU A 345 3.21 -22.30 -4.44
N LYS A 346 4.08 -22.73 -5.34
CA LYS A 346 4.56 -24.12 -5.41
C LYS A 346 6.07 -24.16 -5.18
N VAL A 347 6.56 -25.33 -4.77
CA VAL A 347 7.99 -25.61 -4.72
C VAL A 347 8.37 -26.63 -5.80
N LYS A 348 9.59 -26.51 -6.34
CA LYS A 348 10.13 -27.47 -7.30
C LYS A 348 10.42 -28.81 -6.61
N ASP A 349 11.00 -28.76 -5.42
CA ASP A 349 11.31 -29.93 -4.60
C ASP A 349 11.00 -29.68 -3.11
N PRO A 350 10.05 -30.42 -2.50
CA PRO A 350 9.77 -30.36 -1.07
C PRO A 350 10.96 -30.71 -0.17
N SER A 351 11.88 -31.58 -0.61
CA SER A 351 13.01 -32.04 0.19
C SER A 351 14.01 -30.91 0.48
N THR A 352 14.20 -30.02 -0.49
CA THR A 352 14.97 -28.78 -0.33
C THR A 352 14.40 -27.88 0.79
N CYS A 353 13.07 -27.84 0.97
CA CYS A 353 12.45 -27.09 2.07
C CYS A 353 12.64 -27.76 3.44
N LEU A 354 12.80 -29.09 3.47
CA LEU A 354 13.07 -29.83 4.70
C LEU A 354 14.47 -29.51 5.24
N THR A 355 15.47 -29.44 4.37
CA THR A 355 16.88 -29.22 4.74
C THR A 355 17.26 -27.74 4.87
N CYS A 356 16.44 -26.81 4.35
CA CYS A 356 16.71 -25.37 4.43
C CYS A 356 16.74 -24.84 5.88
N LYS A 357 17.89 -24.31 6.30
CA LYS A 357 18.11 -23.84 7.70
C LYS A 357 17.65 -22.40 7.96
N THR A 358 17.68 -21.53 6.96
CA THR A 358 17.61 -20.07 7.15
C THR A 358 16.18 -19.49 7.08
N VAL A 359 15.30 -20.15 6.31
CA VAL A 359 13.85 -19.87 6.17
C VAL A 359 13.54 -18.41 5.81
N ASP A 360 14.34 -17.82 4.93
CA ASP A 360 14.27 -16.41 4.57
C ASP A 360 12.98 -16.04 3.84
N CYS A 361 12.42 -17.00 3.09
CA CYS A 361 11.13 -16.82 2.42
C CYS A 361 10.00 -16.42 3.40
N ALA A 362 9.97 -17.03 4.59
CA ALA A 362 9.03 -16.66 5.63
C ALA A 362 9.36 -15.27 6.17
N LYS A 363 10.65 -14.97 6.38
CA LYS A 363 11.14 -13.69 6.91
C LYS A 363 10.77 -12.50 6.02
N ALA A 364 10.93 -12.67 4.71
CA ALA A 364 10.66 -11.70 3.67
C ALA A 364 9.16 -11.42 3.45
N CYS A 365 8.28 -12.32 3.89
CA CYS A 365 6.84 -12.19 3.63
C CYS A 365 6.24 -10.95 4.34
N PRO A 366 5.76 -9.93 3.60
CA PRO A 366 5.20 -8.69 4.17
C PRO A 366 3.99 -8.91 5.09
N VAL A 367 3.18 -9.93 4.78
CA VAL A 367 1.93 -10.25 5.49
C VAL A 367 2.09 -11.37 6.53
N GLY A 368 3.34 -11.73 6.87
CA GLY A 368 3.62 -12.61 8.01
C GLY A 368 3.25 -14.09 7.83
N LEU A 369 3.23 -14.63 6.60
CA LEU A 369 2.88 -16.03 6.31
C LEU A 369 4.03 -16.99 6.66
N THR A 370 4.26 -17.20 7.94
CA THR A 370 5.39 -17.99 8.46
C THR A 370 5.22 -19.51 8.32
N ASP A 371 3.99 -19.99 8.14
CA ASP A 371 3.63 -21.39 7.98
C ASP A 371 3.85 -21.94 6.57
N MET A 372 4.26 -21.10 5.62
CA MET A 372 4.51 -21.49 4.23
C MET A 372 5.46 -22.68 4.08
N ARG A 373 6.56 -22.72 4.87
CA ARG A 373 7.51 -23.83 4.85
C ARG A 373 6.84 -25.16 5.19
N SER A 374 6.00 -25.16 6.22
CA SER A 374 5.31 -26.38 6.64
C SER A 374 4.36 -26.89 5.55
N SER A 375 3.71 -25.98 4.80
CA SER A 375 2.85 -26.32 3.68
C SER A 375 3.65 -26.85 2.49
N PHE A 376 4.79 -26.24 2.16
CA PHE A 376 5.67 -26.72 1.10
C PHE A 376 6.18 -28.14 1.37
N ILE A 377 6.61 -28.44 2.61
CA ILE A 377 7.08 -29.78 2.98
C ILE A 377 5.95 -30.81 2.87
N LYS A 378 4.74 -30.47 3.33
CA LYS A 378 3.62 -31.43 3.41
C LYS A 378 2.89 -31.63 2.08
N LYS A 379 2.74 -30.57 1.28
CA LYS A 379 1.84 -30.53 0.12
C LYS A 379 2.55 -30.17 -1.19
N GLY A 380 3.81 -29.73 -1.14
CA GLY A 380 4.50 -29.13 -2.30
C GLY A 380 3.95 -27.75 -2.70
N GLU A 381 2.95 -27.22 -1.99
CA GLU A 381 2.29 -25.97 -2.32
C GLU A 381 1.80 -25.21 -1.08
N PHE A 382 1.58 -23.92 -1.25
CA PHE A 382 1.05 -23.02 -0.23
C PHE A 382 0.04 -22.06 -0.84
N LYS A 383 -1.16 -22.04 -0.25
CA LYS A 383 -2.27 -21.17 -0.63
C LYS A 383 -2.85 -20.54 0.63
N SER A 384 -3.03 -19.23 0.62
CA SER A 384 -3.51 -18.49 1.78
C SER A 384 -4.33 -17.29 1.32
N PHE A 385 -5.46 -17.04 1.99
CA PHE A 385 -6.29 -15.86 1.78
C PHE A 385 -5.47 -14.57 1.91
N LYS A 386 -4.54 -14.52 2.85
CA LYS A 386 -3.73 -13.33 3.10
C LYS A 386 -2.60 -13.10 2.07
N CYS A 387 -2.34 -14.05 1.18
CA CYS A 387 -1.22 -13.95 0.25
C CYS A 387 -1.46 -12.84 -0.77
N ILE A 388 -0.69 -11.75 -0.68
CA ILE A 388 -0.79 -10.59 -1.59
C ILE A 388 0.02 -10.73 -2.89
N GLY A 389 0.71 -11.85 -3.08
CA GLY A 389 1.42 -12.14 -4.33
C GLY A 389 2.60 -11.22 -4.68
N VAL A 390 3.17 -10.50 -3.71
CA VAL A 390 4.33 -9.60 -3.91
C VAL A 390 5.58 -10.31 -4.43
N GLY A 391 5.73 -11.60 -4.10
CA GLY A 391 6.79 -12.45 -4.65
C GLY A 391 8.13 -12.39 -3.91
N GLU A 392 8.27 -11.65 -2.83
CA GLU A 392 9.56 -11.54 -2.11
C GLU A 392 10.03 -12.85 -1.48
N CYS A 393 9.10 -13.72 -1.10
CA CYS A 393 9.45 -15.09 -0.67
C CYS A 393 10.17 -15.90 -1.76
N ILE A 394 9.99 -15.55 -3.03
CA ILE A 394 10.68 -16.15 -4.18
C ILE A 394 12.05 -15.50 -4.37
N ASP A 395 12.14 -14.17 -4.30
CA ASP A 395 13.41 -13.44 -4.41
C ASP A 395 14.42 -13.83 -3.32
N ASP A 396 13.93 -14.08 -2.11
CA ASP A 396 14.74 -14.38 -0.94
C ASP A 396 14.90 -15.88 -0.68
N CYS A 397 14.32 -16.76 -1.50
CA CYS A 397 14.57 -18.19 -1.40
C CYS A 397 16.04 -18.48 -1.76
N PRO A 398 16.88 -18.99 -0.83
CA PRO A 398 18.31 -19.22 -1.11
C PRO A 398 18.56 -20.33 -2.13
N HIS A 399 17.57 -21.19 -2.38
CA HIS A 399 17.66 -22.34 -3.28
C HIS A 399 16.85 -22.17 -4.58
N ASP A 400 16.27 -20.99 -4.82
CA ASP A 400 15.39 -20.74 -5.96
C ASP A 400 14.29 -21.81 -6.15
N ASN A 401 13.73 -22.27 -5.03
CA ASN A 401 12.85 -23.42 -5.01
C ASN A 401 11.36 -23.05 -5.13
N ILE A 402 11.00 -21.80 -4.85
CA ILE A 402 9.59 -21.35 -4.80
C ILE A 402 9.23 -20.66 -6.11
N PHE A 403 8.06 -20.92 -6.66
CA PHE A 403 7.52 -20.22 -7.83
C PHE A 403 6.01 -19.96 -7.70
N ILE A 404 5.50 -19.05 -8.52
CA ILE A 404 4.06 -18.75 -8.61
C ILE A 404 3.41 -19.70 -9.59
N TYR A 405 2.37 -20.38 -9.11
CA TYR A 405 1.44 -21.15 -9.92
C TYR A 405 0.13 -20.35 -10.05
N ASP A 406 -0.29 -20.09 -11.27
CA ASP A 406 -1.46 -19.27 -11.63
C ASP A 406 -2.05 -19.74 -12.97
N ILE A 407 -3.00 -18.99 -13.54
CA ILE A 407 -3.66 -19.37 -14.80
C ILE A 407 -2.69 -19.69 -15.95
N ARG A 408 -1.52 -19.02 -16.00
CA ARG A 408 -0.53 -19.24 -17.07
C ARG A 408 0.03 -20.65 -17.00
N ASN A 409 0.17 -21.17 -15.79
CA ASN A 409 0.66 -22.52 -15.55
C ASN A 409 -0.42 -23.54 -15.90
N VAL A 410 -1.67 -23.29 -15.50
CA VAL A 410 -2.83 -24.13 -15.87
C VAL A 410 -2.97 -24.24 -17.40
N VAL A 411 -2.85 -23.12 -18.11
CA VAL A 411 -2.93 -23.10 -19.58
C VAL A 411 -1.78 -23.88 -20.20
N LYS A 412 -0.54 -23.68 -19.73
CA LYS A 412 0.63 -24.45 -20.22
C LYS A 412 0.46 -25.96 -20.03
N GLU A 413 -0.01 -26.39 -18.85
CA GLU A 413 -0.27 -27.80 -18.55
C GLU A 413 -1.37 -28.38 -19.46
N ARG A 414 -2.44 -27.62 -19.74
CA ARG A 414 -3.52 -28.04 -20.64
C ARG A 414 -3.10 -28.11 -22.12
N LEU A 415 -2.22 -27.22 -22.55
CA LEU A 415 -1.72 -27.17 -23.93
C LEU A 415 -0.54 -28.13 -24.18
N GLY A 416 -0.13 -28.92 -23.20
CA GLY A 416 0.96 -29.90 -23.34
C GLY A 416 2.37 -29.29 -23.37
N PHE A 417 2.52 -27.99 -23.13
CA PHE A 417 3.83 -27.35 -23.02
C PHE A 417 4.46 -27.64 -21.66
N ASN A 418 5.34 -28.65 -21.60
CA ASN A 418 6.22 -29.03 -20.48
C ASN A 418 5.58 -29.03 -19.07
N LYS A 419 5.40 -30.23 -18.50
CA LYS A 419 5.26 -30.39 -17.04
C LYS A 419 6.56 -29.94 -16.38
N ILE A 420 6.56 -28.78 -15.73
CA ILE A 420 7.66 -28.31 -14.86
C ILE A 420 7.34 -28.69 -13.42
#